data_AF-A0A2N6ARY3-F1
#
_entry.id   AF-A0A2N6ARY3-F1
#
_cell.length_a   1.000
_cell.length_b   1.000
_cell.length_c   1.000
_cell.angle_alpha   90.00
_cell.angle_beta   90.00
_cell.angle_gamma   90.00
#
_symmetry.space_group_name_H-M   'P 1'
#
loop_
_entity.id
_entity.type
_entity.pdbx_description
1 polymer ?
#
loop_
_entity_poly.entity_id
_entity_poly.type
_entity_poly.pdbx_seq_one_letter_code
_entity_poly.pdbx_strand_id
1 'polypeptide(L)'
;MSLLQKIKSTTKETASTIGAKSAELVETGKMKINKAQLESEIKAKKREIGDLVYEAHKTDSEVDAEKLTAIFTEIGNLENDIEELA
;
A
#
# COMPACT_ATOMS: atom_id res chain seq x y z
N MET A 1 -42.35 -1.55 -29.54
CA MET A 1 -41.16 -1.06 -28.79
C MET A 1 -40.18 -0.46 -29.79
N SER A 2 -39.98 0.85 -29.79
CA SER A 2 -39.14 1.55 -30.79
C SER A 2 -37.65 1.29 -30.56
N LEU A 3 -36.90 1.03 -31.62
CA LEU A 3 -35.44 0.85 -31.62
C LEU A 3 -34.69 2.03 -30.96
N LEU A 4 -35.23 3.25 -31.09
CA LEU A 4 -34.69 4.45 -30.45
C LEU A 4 -34.81 4.40 -28.91
N GLN A 5 -35.86 3.79 -28.37
CA GLN A 5 -36.02 3.61 -26.92
C GLN A 5 -35.02 2.59 -26.37
N LYS A 6 -34.77 1.50 -27.11
CA LYS A 6 -33.73 0.51 -26.76
C LYS A 6 -32.33 1.13 -26.79
N ILE A 7 -32.01 1.94 -27.80
CA ILE A 7 -30.71 2.64 -27.85
C ILE A 7 -30.58 3.60 -26.66
N LYS A 8 -31.59 4.42 -26.38
CA LYS A 8 -31.55 5.39 -25.26
C LYS A 8 -31.39 4.72 -23.89
N SER A 9 -32.04 3.58 -23.65
CA SER A 9 -31.86 2.81 -22.41
C SER A 9 -30.49 2.14 -22.34
N THR A 10 -30.02 1.54 -23.43
CA THR A 10 -28.69 0.90 -23.50
C THR A 10 -27.55 1.92 -23.35
N THR A 11 -27.66 3.11 -23.92
CA THR A 11 -26.64 4.17 -23.75
C THR A 11 -26.60 4.68 -22.31
N LYS A 12 -27.75 4.83 -21.64
CA LYS A 12 -27.83 5.26 -20.24
C LYS A 12 -27.23 4.21 -19.29
N GLU A 13 -27.55 2.93 -19.48
CA GLU A 13 -26.96 1.83 -18.72
C GLU A 13 -25.46 1.68 -18.98
N THR A 14 -25.01 1.82 -20.23
CA THR A 14 -23.59 1.70 -20.59
C THR A 14 -22.77 2.85 -20.00
N ALA A 15 -23.27 4.09 -20.06
CA ALA A 15 -22.61 5.25 -19.45
C ALA A 15 -22.52 5.12 -17.92
N SER A 16 -23.59 4.68 -17.25
CA SER A 16 -23.56 4.43 -15.80
C SER A 16 -22.62 3.28 -15.41
N THR A 17 -22.59 2.20 -16.19
CA THR A 17 -21.75 1.02 -15.89
C THR A 17 -20.26 1.30 -16.13
N ILE A 18 -19.91 2.04 -17.18
CA ILE A 18 -18.53 2.45 -17.46
C ILE A 18 -18.04 3.46 -16.42
N GLY A 19 -18.88 4.42 -16.03
CA GLY A 19 -18.55 5.38 -14.98
C GLY A 19 -18.27 4.69 -13.63
N ALA A 20 -19.13 3.76 -13.22
CA ALA A 20 -18.97 3.00 -11.99
C ALA A 20 -17.71 2.12 -12.00
N LYS A 21 -17.47 1.35 -13.08
CA LYS A 21 -16.26 0.53 -13.22
C LYS A 21 -14.97 1.37 -13.22
N SER A 22 -14.99 2.54 -13.85
CA SER A 22 -13.81 3.42 -13.88
C SER A 22 -13.49 3.99 -12.49
N ALA A 23 -14.51 4.34 -11.72
CA ALA A 23 -14.34 4.79 -10.33
C ALA A 23 -13.77 3.67 -9.44
N GLU A 24 -14.32 2.45 -9.53
CA GLU A 24 -13.81 1.27 -8.80
C GLU A 24 -12.35 0.95 -9.12
N LEU A 25 -11.96 1.07 -10.40
CA LEU A 25 -10.58 0.82 -10.83
C LEU A 25 -9.60 1.86 -10.26
N VAL A 26 -9.99 3.13 -10.22
CA VAL A 26 -9.17 4.20 -9.64
C VAL A 26 -9.02 4.01 -8.14
N GLU A 27 -10.10 3.64 -7.45
CA GLU A 27 -10.10 3.42 -6.01
C GLU A 27 -9.22 2.21 -5.64
N THR A 28 -9.39 1.10 -6.36
CA THR A 28 -8.54 -0.10 -6.21
C THR A 28 -7.08 0.21 -6.51
N GLY A 29 -6.82 1.05 -7.52
CA GLY A 29 -5.46 1.49 -7.87
C GLY A 29 -4.82 2.29 -6.75
N LYS A 30 -5.54 3.24 -6.14
CA LYS A 30 -5.08 4.03 -5.00
C LYS A 30 -4.76 3.14 -3.79
N MET A 31 -5.64 2.20 -3.45
CA MET A 31 -5.41 1.26 -2.35
C MET A 31 -4.14 0.42 -2.57
N LYS A 32 -3.95 -0.11 -3.79
CA LYS A 32 -2.75 -0.89 -4.13
C LYS A 32 -1.46 -0.06 -4.05
N ILE A 33 -1.50 1.20 -4.47
CA ILE A 33 -0.34 2.11 -4.39
C ILE A 33 0.00 2.38 -2.92
N ASN A 34 -0.99 2.70 -2.08
CA ASN A 34 -0.78 2.95 -0.66
C ASN A 34 -0.16 1.73 0.03
N LYS A 35 -0.71 0.54 -0.22
CA LYS A 35 -0.15 -0.72 0.30
C LYS A 35 1.30 -0.94 -0.15
N ALA A 36 1.58 -0.75 -1.44
CA ALA A 36 2.94 -0.91 -1.97
C ALA A 36 3.94 0.10 -1.38
N GLN A 37 3.48 1.32 -1.05
CA GLN A 37 4.31 2.31 -0.36
C GLN A 37 4.66 1.87 1.06
N LEU A 38 3.68 1.42 1.84
CA LEU A 38 3.90 0.92 3.20
C LEU A 38 4.82 -0.32 3.20
N GLU A 39 4.62 -1.25 2.26
CA GLU A 39 5.51 -2.42 2.10
C GLU A 39 6.95 -2.01 1.75
N SER A 40 7.12 -0.98 0.91
CA SER A 40 8.44 -0.44 0.58
C SER A 40 9.11 0.22 1.79
N GLU A 41 8.33 0.90 2.63
CA GLU A 41 8.83 1.55 3.84
C GLU A 41 9.28 0.51 4.88
N ILE A 42 8.49 -0.55 5.10
CA ILE A 42 8.88 -1.69 5.94
C ILE A 42 10.20 -2.31 5.44
N LYS A 43 10.35 -2.47 4.12
CA LYS A 43 11.58 -3.01 3.54
C LYS A 43 12.78 -2.10 3.78
N ALA A 44 12.60 -0.78 3.71
CA ALA A 44 13.65 0.18 4.04
C ALA A 44 14.06 0.10 5.51
N LYS A 45 13.09 0.03 6.43
CA LYS A 45 13.34 -0.14 7.88
C LYS A 45 14.07 -1.46 8.20
N LYS A 46 13.67 -2.56 7.56
CA LYS A 46 14.37 -3.86 7.69
C LYS A 46 15.80 -3.81 7.17
N ARG A 47 16.07 -3.01 6.14
CA ARG A 47 17.44 -2.75 5.65
C ARG A 47 18.25 -1.91 6.65
N GLU A 48 17.65 -0.90 7.24
CA GLU A 48 18.28 -0.05 8.27
C GLU A 48 18.75 -0.88 9.48
N ILE A 49 17.95 -1.87 9.92
CA ILE A 49 18.36 -2.84 10.93
C ILE A 49 19.62 -3.61 10.49
N GLY A 50 19.62 -4.11 9.24
CA GLY A 50 20.77 -4.83 8.70
C GLY A 50 22.03 -3.96 8.66
N ASP A 51 21.90 -2.69 8.27
CA ASP A 51 23.01 -1.74 8.22
C ASP A 51 23.54 -1.44 9.65
N LEU A 52 22.66 -1.28 10.64
CA LEU A 52 23.04 -1.10 12.04
C LEU A 52 23.81 -2.30 12.60
N VAL A 53 23.32 -3.51 12.34
CA VAL A 53 23.97 -4.75 12.79
C VAL A 53 25.32 -4.94 12.09
N TYR A 54 25.39 -4.63 10.79
CA TYR A 54 26.62 -4.76 10.03
C TYR A 54 27.70 -3.78 10.49
N GLU A 55 27.36 -2.51 10.70
CA GLU A 55 28.32 -1.52 11.20
C GLU A 55 28.79 -1.86 12.62
N ALA A 56 27.90 -2.29 13.52
CA ALA A 56 28.27 -2.74 14.85
C ALA A 56 29.25 -3.92 14.81
N HIS A 57 29.01 -4.90 13.93
CA HIS A 57 29.94 -6.01 13.73
C HIS A 57 31.30 -5.54 13.20
N LYS A 58 31.30 -4.60 12.25
CA LYS A 58 32.52 -4.06 11.64
C LYS A 58 33.35 -3.21 12.60
N THR A 59 32.72 -2.53 13.55
CA THR A 59 33.40 -1.69 14.55
C THR A 59 33.66 -2.42 15.88
N ASP A 60 33.36 -3.73 15.96
CA ASP A 60 33.42 -4.55 17.18
C ASP A 60 32.71 -3.86 18.36
N SER A 61 31.57 -3.25 18.06
CA SER A 61 30.74 -2.49 18.99
C SER A 61 29.41 -3.18 19.20
N GLU A 62 28.77 -2.92 20.35
CA GLU A 62 27.42 -3.41 20.59
C GLU A 62 26.42 -2.71 19.68
N VAL A 63 25.42 -3.46 19.23
CA VAL A 63 24.31 -2.91 18.47
C VAL A 63 23.44 -2.08 19.40
N ASP A 64 23.12 -0.87 18.98
CA ASP A 64 22.27 0.06 19.73
C ASP A 64 20.83 -0.50 19.83
N ALA A 65 20.52 -1.09 20.98
CA ALA A 65 19.25 -1.74 21.26
C ALA A 65 18.08 -0.74 21.30
N GLU A 66 18.31 0.53 21.65
CA GLU A 66 17.28 1.56 21.65
C GLU A 66 16.88 1.90 20.21
N LYS A 67 17.87 2.08 19.33
CA LYS A 67 17.62 2.30 17.89
C LYS A 67 16.89 1.13 17.25
N LEU A 68 17.29 -0.11 17.53
CA LEU A 68 16.59 -1.29 17.02
C LEU A 68 15.15 -1.35 17.52
N THR A 69 14.92 -1.07 18.80
CA THR A 69 13.58 -1.08 19.39
C THR A 69 12.66 -0.06 18.70
N ALA A 70 13.16 1.16 18.45
CA ALA A 70 12.42 2.18 17.72
C ALA A 70 12.04 1.70 16.30
N ILE A 71 12.99 1.10 15.57
CA ILE A 71 12.72 0.59 14.22
C ILE A 71 11.71 -0.57 14.24
N PHE A 72 11.78 -1.46 15.24
CA PHE A 72 10.80 -2.54 15.39
C PHE A 72 9.39 -2.03 15.69
N THR A 73 9.27 -1.01 16.53
CA THR A 73 7.97 -0.36 16.80
C THR A 73 7.41 0.28 15.52
N GLU A 74 8.24 0.98 14.74
CA GLU A 74 7.80 1.58 13.48
C GLU A 74 7.37 0.53 12.45
N ILE A 75 8.11 -0.57 12.31
CA ILE A 75 7.72 -1.69 11.44
C ILE A 75 6.36 -2.26 11.88
N GLY A 76 6.16 -2.49 13.18
CA GLY A 76 4.89 -3.00 13.70
C GLY A 76 3.72 -2.07 13.41
N ASN A 77 3.90 -0.75 13.53
CA ASN A 77 2.88 0.23 13.18
C ASN A 77 2.54 0.19 11.69
N LEU A 78 3.55 0.15 10.81
CA LEU A 78 3.35 0.05 9.36
C LEU A 78 2.69 -1.27 8.94
N GLU A 79 3.00 -2.37 9.62
CA GLU A 79 2.36 -3.67 9.40
C GLU A 79 0.87 -3.63 9.82
N ASN A 80 0.53 -2.98 10.93
CA ASN A 80 -0.86 -2.74 11.33
C ASN A 80 -1.60 -1.85 10.31
N ASP A 81 -0.98 -0.78 9.81
CA ASP A 81 -1.58 0.10 8.79
C ASP A 81 -1.90 -0.67 7.50
N ILE A 82 -1.08 -1.66 7.13
CA ILE A 82 -1.36 -2.54 5.98
C ILE A 82 -2.55 -3.47 6.26
N GLU A 83 -2.68 -3.99 7.48
CA GLU A 83 -3.82 -4.83 7.88
C GLU A 83 -5.13 -4.03 7.90
N GLU A 84 -5.11 -2.77 8.31
CA GLU A 84 -6.29 -1.89 8.26
C GLU A 84 -6.71 -1.49 6.84
N LEU A 85 -5.77 -1.55 5.87
CA LEU A 85 -6.01 -1.28 4.45
C LEU A 85 -6.38 -2.54 3.63
N ALA A 86 -6.36 -3.73 4.24
CA ALA A 86 -6.60 -5.02 3.59
C ALA A 86 -8.06 -5.48 3.69
#